data_AF-U9UKK6-F1
#
_entry.id   AF-U9UKK6-F1
#
_cell.length_a   1.000
_cell.length_b   1.000
_cell.length_c   1.000
_cell.angle_alpha   90.00
_cell.angle_beta   90.00
_cell.angle_gamma   90.00
#
_symmetry.space_group_name_H-M   'P 1'
#
loop_
_entity.id
_entity.type
_entity.pdbx_description
1 polymer ?
#
loop_
_entity_poly.entity_id
_entity_poly.type
_entity_poly.pdbx_seq_one_letter_code
_entity_poly.pdbx_strand_id
1 'polypeptide(L)'
;MTCSKIFSGDLPELTNEIIQYFRKDFSTLYSCILVNRLWCRLAIPLLWEDPFSLPTQNYHCIKTYLCFLNEDDKAKFNEYGINDNLFLSNTLFNYPSFIKYLDTIKIYNSIQNWVIT
;
A
#
# COMPACT_ATOMS: atom_id res chain seq x y z
N MET A 1 -15.12 -15.99 -38.82
CA MET A 1 -14.03 -14.99 -38.77
C MET A 1 -13.75 -14.71 -37.30
N THR A 2 -12.66 -15.26 -36.78
CA THR A 2 -12.38 -15.34 -35.33
C THR A 2 -11.10 -14.58 -34.97
N CYS A 3 -10.92 -13.39 -35.52
CA CYS A 3 -9.73 -12.56 -35.28
C CYS A 3 -10.14 -11.14 -34.90
N SER A 4 -10.35 -10.88 -33.60
CA SER A 4 -10.26 -9.51 -33.05
C SER A 4 -10.13 -9.44 -31.52
N LYS A 5 -9.55 -10.45 -30.85
CA LYS A 5 -9.29 -10.40 -29.40
C LYS A 5 -7.82 -10.48 -28.99
N ILE A 6 -6.88 -10.61 -29.93
CA ILE A 6 -5.46 -10.87 -29.63
C ILE A 6 -4.62 -9.59 -29.49
N PHE A 7 -5.12 -8.42 -29.89
CA PHE A 7 -4.38 -7.16 -29.78
C PHE A 7 -5.21 -6.05 -29.12
N SER A 8 -5.48 -6.19 -27.82
CA SER A 8 -5.32 -4.99 -26.98
C SER A 8 -3.81 -4.93 -26.71
N GLY A 9 -3.10 -3.91 -27.17
CA GLY A 9 -1.62 -3.81 -27.08
C GLY A 9 -1.02 -3.79 -25.67
N ASP A 10 -1.78 -4.18 -24.66
CA ASP A 10 -1.33 -4.44 -23.30
C ASP A 10 -0.81 -5.88 -23.24
N LEU A 11 0.50 -6.04 -23.10
CA LEU A 11 1.13 -7.32 -22.77
C LEU A 11 1.36 -7.34 -21.25
N PRO A 12 0.40 -7.83 -20.45
CA PRO A 12 0.44 -7.70 -18.99
C PRO A 12 1.64 -8.44 -18.38
N GLU A 13 2.11 -9.52 -18.99
CA GLU A 13 3.30 -10.26 -18.56
C GLU A 13 4.55 -9.37 -18.68
N LEU A 14 4.76 -8.71 -19.83
CA LEU A 14 5.89 -7.81 -20.01
C LEU A 14 5.79 -6.59 -19.09
N THR A 15 4.58 -6.06 -18.89
CA THR A 15 4.36 -4.95 -17.96
C THR A 15 4.71 -5.36 -16.53
N ASN A 16 4.35 -6.58 -16.12
CA ASN A 16 4.75 -7.12 -14.83
C ASN A 16 6.27 -7.23 -14.71
N GLU A 17 6.97 -7.79 -15.70
CA GLU A 17 8.43 -7.86 -15.68
C GLU A 17 9.07 -6.47 -15.54
N ILE A 18 8.61 -5.48 -16.31
CA ILE A 18 9.08 -4.09 -16.21
C ILE A 18 8.87 -3.54 -14.79
N ILE A 19 7.66 -3.71 -14.23
CA ILE A 19 7.35 -3.20 -12.89
C ILE A 19 8.19 -3.89 -11.80
N GLN A 20 8.52 -5.18 -11.96
CA GLN A 20 9.38 -5.90 -11.04
C GLN A 20 10.82 -5.37 -11.01
N TYR A 21 11.33 -4.81 -12.11
CA TYR A 21 12.64 -4.13 -12.10
C TYR A 21 12.67 -2.90 -11.18
N PHE A 22 11.52 -2.27 -10.90
CA PHE A 22 11.41 -1.14 -9.98
C PHE A 22 11.17 -1.55 -8.52
N ARG A 23 11.27 -2.84 -8.20
CA ARG A 23 11.15 -3.32 -6.81
C ARG A 23 12.16 -2.57 -5.91
N LYS A 24 11.67 -2.03 -4.79
CA LYS A 24 12.41 -1.14 -3.84
C LYS A 24 12.69 0.28 -4.34
N ASP A 25 12.35 0.64 -5.58
CA ASP A 25 12.31 2.04 -6.03
C ASP A 25 10.93 2.63 -5.77
N PHE A 26 10.73 3.14 -4.56
CA PHE A 26 9.44 3.65 -4.11
C PHE A 26 8.96 4.86 -4.93
N SER A 27 9.86 5.73 -5.39
CA SER A 27 9.49 6.92 -6.17
C SER A 27 8.93 6.51 -7.53
N THR A 28 9.62 5.59 -8.20
CA THR A 28 9.18 5.07 -9.50
C THR A 28 7.89 4.26 -9.36
N LEU A 29 7.80 3.38 -8.36
CA LEU A 29 6.58 2.61 -8.11
C LEU A 29 5.38 3.51 -7.75
N TYR A 30 5.59 4.58 -6.98
CA TYR A 30 4.54 5.57 -6.70
C TYR A 30 4.09 6.30 -7.97
N SER A 31 5.00 6.58 -8.90
CA SER A 31 4.64 7.12 -10.20
C SER A 31 3.84 6.10 -11.03
N CYS A 32 4.22 4.81 -10.97
CA CYS A 32 3.55 3.72 -11.69
C CYS A 32 2.08 3.56 -11.28
N ILE A 33 1.74 3.71 -9.98
CA ILE A 33 0.36 3.54 -9.52
C ILE A 33 -0.61 4.58 -10.11
N LEU A 34 -0.10 5.72 -10.60
CA LEU A 34 -0.89 6.80 -11.16
C LEU A 34 -1.09 6.68 -12.68
N VAL A 35 -0.39 5.76 -13.35
CA VAL A 35 -0.41 5.63 -14.82
C VAL A 35 -1.76 5.09 -15.30
N ASN A 36 -2.14 3.88 -14.87
CA ASN A 36 -3.40 3.25 -15.21
C ASN A 36 -3.74 2.12 -14.24
N ARG A 37 -4.92 1.50 -14.39
CA ARG A 37 -5.40 0.43 -13.50
C ARG A 37 -4.51 -0.82 -13.49
N LEU A 38 -3.87 -1.17 -14.61
CA LEU A 38 -2.98 -2.33 -14.71
C LEU A 38 -1.70 -2.08 -13.93
N TRP A 39 -1.04 -0.95 -14.18
CA TRP A 39 0.19 -0.55 -13.49
C TRP A 39 -0.04 -0.36 -12.00
N CYS A 40 -1.18 0.22 -11.61
CA CYS A 40 -1.60 0.32 -10.21
C CYS A 40 -1.67 -1.05 -9.53
N ARG A 41 -2.37 -2.02 -10.14
CA ARG A 41 -2.51 -3.37 -9.57
C ARG A 41 -1.18 -4.12 -9.44
N LEU A 42 -0.23 -3.87 -10.32
CA LEU A 42 1.08 -4.53 -10.30
C LEU A 42 2.07 -3.84 -9.34
N ALA A 43 2.04 -2.50 -9.26
CA ALA A 43 2.96 -1.73 -8.42
C ALA A 43 2.54 -1.69 -6.94
N ILE A 44 1.24 -1.74 -6.62
CA ILE A 44 0.76 -1.72 -5.22
C ILE A 44 1.36 -2.87 -4.38
N PRO A 45 1.32 -4.15 -4.82
CA PRO A 45 1.95 -5.22 -4.06
C PRO A 45 3.43 -4.94 -3.76
N LEU A 46 4.18 -4.36 -4.73
CA LEU A 46 5.60 -4.04 -4.57
C LEU A 46 5.85 -2.88 -3.60
N LEU A 47 5.03 -1.83 -3.64
CA LEU A 47 5.11 -0.71 -2.69
C LEU A 47 4.84 -1.13 -1.25
N TRP A 48 3.96 -2.12 -1.07
CA TRP A 48 3.49 -2.55 0.25
C TRP A 48 4.21 -3.80 0.78
N GLU A 49 5.27 -4.29 0.11
CA GLU A 49 6.07 -5.43 0.61
C GLU A 49 6.83 -5.10 1.90
N ASP A 50 7.32 -3.87 2.04
CA ASP A 50 8.05 -3.38 3.21
C ASP A 50 7.73 -1.90 3.48
N PRO A 51 6.51 -1.60 3.97
CA PRO A 51 5.99 -0.23 4.13
C PRO A 51 6.68 0.57 5.24
N PHE A 52 7.46 -0.09 6.11
CA PHE A 52 8.18 0.53 7.22
C PHE A 52 9.68 0.67 6.95
N SER A 53 10.17 0.17 5.80
CA SER A 53 11.60 0.26 5.45
C SER A 53 12.08 1.65 5.16
N LEU A 54 11.25 2.50 4.54
CA LEU A 54 11.58 3.89 4.35
C LEU A 54 10.92 4.74 5.43
N PRO A 55 11.69 5.67 6.03
CA PRO A 55 11.13 6.75 6.81
C PRO A 55 10.45 7.73 5.83
N THR A 56 9.35 7.33 5.21
CA THR A 56 8.47 8.29 4.55
C THR A 56 7.83 9.10 5.66
N GLN A 57 8.14 10.40 5.70
CA GLN A 57 7.64 11.37 6.67
C GLN A 57 6.10 11.41 6.76
N ASN A 58 5.44 10.85 5.74
CA ASN A 58 4.02 10.65 5.68
C ASN A 58 3.65 9.24 6.21
N TYR A 59 3.24 9.16 7.48
CA TYR A 59 2.73 7.97 8.17
C TYR A 59 1.38 7.42 7.62
N HIS A 60 1.14 7.58 6.32
CA HIS A 60 -0.06 7.11 5.65
C HIS A 60 -0.18 5.58 5.72
N CYS A 61 0.94 4.84 5.75
CA CYS A 61 0.91 3.39 5.91
C CYS A 61 0.23 2.97 7.21
N ILE A 62 0.54 3.63 8.33
CA ILE A 62 -0.07 3.36 9.64
C ILE A 62 -1.57 3.62 9.57
N LYS A 63 -1.99 4.79 9.05
CA LYS A 63 -3.41 5.12 8.88
C LYS A 63 -4.14 4.08 8.03
N THR A 64 -3.55 3.65 6.93
CA THR A 64 -4.12 2.60 6.08
C THR A 64 -4.29 1.29 6.84
N TYR A 65 -3.31 0.88 7.66
CA TYR A 65 -3.42 -0.35 8.46
C TYR A 65 -4.47 -0.27 9.55
N LEU A 66 -4.60 0.89 10.20
CA LEU A 66 -5.62 1.15 11.21
C LEU A 66 -7.05 0.94 10.64
N CYS A 67 -7.29 1.20 9.35
CA CYS A 67 -8.57 0.91 8.70
C CYS A 67 -8.95 -0.58 8.68
N PHE A 68 -7.97 -1.50 8.78
CA PHE A 68 -8.19 -2.95 8.76
C PHE A 68 -8.41 -3.56 10.14
N LEU A 69 -8.37 -2.75 11.21
CA LEU A 69 -8.71 -3.21 12.55
C LEU A 69 -10.21 -3.53 12.65
N ASN A 70 -10.56 -4.39 13.61
CA ASN A 70 -11.96 -4.63 13.96
C ASN A 70 -12.56 -3.39 14.67
N GLU A 71 -13.88 -3.34 14.75
CA GLU A 71 -14.58 -2.21 15.39
C GLU A 71 -14.26 -2.10 16.89
N ASP A 72 -14.03 -3.22 17.57
CA ASP A 72 -13.66 -3.24 18.99
C ASP A 72 -12.30 -2.57 19.26
N ASP A 73 -11.30 -2.84 18.42
CA ASP A 73 -9.97 -2.24 18.54
C ASP A 73 -10.00 -0.77 18.10
N LYS A 74 -10.77 -0.42 17.06
CA LYS A 74 -11.02 0.98 16.69
C LYS A 74 -11.65 1.78 17.83
N ALA A 75 -12.63 1.20 18.53
CA ALA A 75 -13.29 1.85 19.66
C ALA A 75 -12.30 2.20 20.79
N LYS A 76 -11.29 1.34 21.04
CA LYS A 76 -10.22 1.65 22.01
C LYS A 76 -9.41 2.87 21.59
N PHE A 77 -9.15 3.07 20.29
CA PHE A 77 -8.44 4.27 19.81
C PHE A 77 -9.22 5.56 20.05
N ASN A 78 -10.55 5.52 19.99
CA ASN A 78 -11.39 6.66 20.33
C ASN A 78 -11.26 7.08 21.80
N GLU A 79 -11.11 6.11 22.71
CA GLU A 79 -10.86 6.40 24.14
C GLU A 79 -9.55 7.17 24.35
N TYR A 80 -8.55 6.95 23.50
CA TYR A 80 -7.28 7.67 23.51
C TYR A 80 -7.31 8.99 22.70
N GLY A 81 -8.47 9.41 22.19
CA GLY A 81 -8.62 10.65 21.42
C GLY A 81 -8.13 10.56 19.97
N ILE A 82 -7.87 9.34 19.46
CA ILE A 82 -7.51 9.10 18.06
C ILE A 82 -8.81 8.93 17.27
N ASN A 83 -9.19 10.00 16.55
CA ASN A 83 -10.55 10.20 16.05
C ASN A 83 -10.95 9.29 14.86
N ASP A 84 -12.22 8.88 14.82
CA ASP A 84 -12.84 7.96 13.85
C ASP A 84 -12.71 8.35 12.36
N ASN A 85 -12.50 9.65 12.07
CA ASN A 85 -12.34 10.14 10.70
C ASN A 85 -11.08 9.59 9.98
N LEU A 86 -10.16 8.97 10.71
CA LEU A 86 -9.02 8.24 10.15
C LEU A 86 -9.42 6.91 9.50
N PHE A 87 -10.60 6.37 9.84
CA PHE A 87 -10.98 4.99 9.58
C PHE A 87 -12.08 4.81 8.52
N LEU A 88 -12.52 5.88 7.85
CA LEU A 88 -13.56 5.81 6.81
C LEU A 88 -13.04 5.03 5.59
N SER A 89 -13.58 3.82 5.42
CA SER A 89 -13.02 2.78 4.57
C SER A 89 -13.80 2.60 3.27
N ASN A 90 -13.13 2.94 2.16
CA ASN A 90 -13.26 2.21 0.90
C ASN A 90 -11.84 1.92 0.42
N THR A 91 -11.14 0.99 1.09
CA THR A 91 -9.81 0.58 0.66
C THR A 91 -9.93 -0.22 -0.64
N LEU A 92 -9.21 0.20 -1.68
CA LEU A 92 -9.25 -0.46 -2.98
C LEU A 92 -8.56 -1.83 -2.99
N PHE A 93 -7.67 -2.06 -2.01
CA PHE A 93 -6.85 -3.25 -1.92
C PHE A 93 -6.74 -3.73 -0.47
N ASN A 94 -6.50 -5.03 -0.30
CA ASN A 94 -6.15 -5.62 0.99
C ASN A 94 -4.65 -5.39 1.29
N TYR A 95 -4.29 -4.16 1.66
CA TYR A 95 -2.90 -3.77 1.92
C TYR A 95 -2.14 -4.67 2.91
N PRO A 96 -2.73 -5.12 4.04
CA PRO A 96 -2.07 -6.08 4.95
C PRO A 96 -1.59 -7.36 4.26
N SER A 97 -2.31 -7.85 3.26
CA SER A 97 -1.96 -9.09 2.55
C SER A 97 -0.69 -8.99 1.69
N PHE A 98 -0.19 -7.77 1.43
CA PHE A 98 0.99 -7.56 0.60
C PHE A 98 2.30 -7.47 1.40
N ILE A 99 2.24 -7.40 2.73
CA ILE A 99 3.42 -7.32 3.58
C ILE A 99 4.25 -8.60 3.42
N LYS A 100 5.54 -8.44 3.13
CA LYS A 100 6.52 -9.53 3.06
C LYS A 100 7.62 -9.41 4.12
N TYR A 101 7.89 -8.19 4.57
CA TYR A 101 8.92 -7.89 5.55
C TYR A 101 8.31 -7.19 6.75
N LEU A 102 8.55 -7.74 7.94
CA LEU A 102 8.09 -7.20 9.22
C LEU A 102 9.29 -7.01 10.13
N ASP A 103 9.88 -5.81 10.07
CA ASP A 103 10.93 -5.39 10.99
C ASP A 103 10.29 -4.67 12.18
N THR A 104 10.26 -5.34 13.33
CA THR A 104 9.60 -4.84 14.55
C THR A 104 10.22 -3.56 15.08
N ILE A 105 11.53 -3.35 14.88
CA ILE A 105 12.24 -2.14 15.30
C ILE A 105 11.77 -0.97 14.43
N LYS A 106 11.70 -1.16 13.11
CA LYS A 106 11.22 -0.12 12.19
C LYS A 106 9.74 0.21 12.41
N ILE A 107 8.91 -0.81 12.67
CA ILE A 107 7.49 -0.63 13.00
C ILE A 107 7.36 0.21 14.27
N TYR A 108 8.06 -0.18 15.35
CA TYR A 108 8.05 0.56 16.60
C TYR A 108 8.47 2.02 16.41
N ASN A 109 9.58 2.26 15.72
CA ASN A 109 10.07 3.61 15.44
C ASN A 109 9.06 4.42 14.60
N SER A 110 8.42 3.79 13.61
CA SER A 110 7.40 4.45 12.76
C SER A 110 6.18 4.84 13.57
N ILE A 111 5.70 3.97 14.46
CA ILE A 111 4.54 4.26 15.34
C ILE A 111 4.89 5.36 16.34
N GLN A 112 6.07 5.29 16.98
CA GLN A 112 6.53 6.34 17.91
C GLN A 112 6.58 7.69 17.21
N ASN A 113 7.18 7.76 16.03
CA ASN A 113 7.25 9.01 15.27
C ASN A 113 5.87 9.51 14.81
N TRP A 114 4.95 8.61 14.45
CA TRP A 114 3.56 8.95 14.10
C TRP A 114 2.79 9.57 15.27
N VAL A 115 2.94 9.02 16.47
CA VAL A 115 2.25 9.53 17.68
C VAL A 115 2.79 10.91 18.10
N ILE A 116 4.05 11.21 17.81
CA ILE A 116 4.69 12.50 18.12
C ILE A 116 4.30 13.60 17.11
N THR A 117 3.80 13.24 15.92
CA THR A 117 3.47 14.17 14.83
C THR A 117 2.03 14.65 14.88
#